data_AF-A0A0D8Y5S7-F1
#
_entry.id   AF-A0A0D8Y5S7-F1
#
_cell.length_a   1.000
_cell.length_b   1.000
_cell.length_c   1.000
_cell.angle_alpha   90.00
_cell.angle_beta   90.00
_cell.angle_gamma   90.00
#
_symmetry.space_group_name_H-M   'P 1'
#
loop_
_entity.id
_entity.type
_entity.pdbx_description
1 polymer ?
#
loop_
_entity_poly.entity_id
_entity_poly.type
_entity_poly.pdbx_seq_one_letter_code
_entity_poly.pdbx_strand_id
1 'polypeptide(L)'
;MDRRLVSTTNGGLGILIDFSRSGFISLFFKILMQTYTNTNRSIGVRIALGSGHLISFWSVHLDYKSFGPYAANNKMVTSLDQILTGENPKEGAGEDEYVNFEANPQMQHWLSKSEMIPVILAGDFNSPSHIDWTEETIDKHGNWAVEWPATKILDNMGFIDSFRAVHPNISSVPGW
;
A
#
# COMPACT_ATOMS: atom_id res chain seq x y z
N MET A 1 -16.00 2.56 -29.53
CA MET A 1 -15.73 3.95 -29.95
C MET A 1 -14.30 4.29 -29.59
N ASP A 2 -13.66 5.01 -30.50
CA ASP A 2 -12.23 5.22 -30.71
C ASP A 2 -11.47 5.76 -29.47
N ARG A 3 -10.46 5.02 -28.97
CA ARG A 3 -9.55 5.47 -27.91
C ARG A 3 -8.37 6.19 -28.56
N ARG A 4 -8.38 7.52 -28.62
CA ARG A 4 -7.21 8.29 -29.07
C ARG A 4 -6.41 8.79 -27.88
N LEU A 5 -5.14 8.37 -27.84
CA LEU A 5 -4.09 9.04 -27.10
C LEU A 5 -3.82 10.38 -27.77
N VAL A 6 -4.03 11.49 -27.06
CA VAL A 6 -3.61 12.81 -27.53
C VAL A 6 -2.35 13.20 -26.77
N SER A 7 -1.20 13.08 -27.45
CA SER A 7 0.06 13.66 -27.02
C SER A 7 0.02 15.17 -27.24
N THR A 8 0.09 15.96 -26.17
CA THR A 8 0.31 17.40 -26.28
C THR A 8 1.81 17.69 -26.20
N THR A 9 2.28 18.56 -27.09
CA THR A 9 3.67 18.80 -27.49
C THR A 9 4.64 19.34 -26.42
N ASN A 10 4.33 19.26 -25.12
CA ASN A 10 5.17 19.75 -24.02
C ASN A 10 5.33 18.74 -22.86
N GLY A 11 5.54 17.45 -23.15
CA GLY A 11 6.12 16.48 -22.19
C GLY A 11 5.30 16.12 -20.94
N GLY A 12 4.07 16.60 -20.80
CA GLY A 12 3.15 16.19 -19.73
C GLY A 12 2.35 14.96 -20.16
N LEU A 13 2.53 13.84 -19.47
CA LEU A 13 1.67 12.67 -19.64
C LEU A 13 0.37 12.92 -18.85
N GLY A 14 -0.71 13.29 -19.53
CA GLY A 14 -2.04 13.40 -18.93
C GLY A 14 -2.77 12.07 -18.99
N ILE A 15 -3.28 11.58 -17.86
CA ILE A 15 -4.26 10.47 -17.83
C ILE A 15 -5.64 11.11 -17.70
N LEU A 16 -6.52 10.86 -18.68
CA LEU A 16 -7.93 11.24 -18.62
C LEU A 16 -8.67 10.18 -17.79
N ILE A 17 -9.18 10.55 -16.62
CA ILE A 17 -10.08 9.71 -15.82
C ILE A 17 -11.47 10.36 -15.89
N ASP A 18 -12.37 9.76 -16.67
CA ASP A 18 -13.75 10.21 -16.82
C ASP A 18 -14.59 9.70 -15.64
N PHE A 19 -14.98 10.61 -14.73
CA PHE A 19 -16.08 10.36 -13.81
C PHE A 19 -17.37 10.76 -14.52
N SER A 20 -18.23 9.77 -14.79
CA SER A 20 -19.52 9.98 -15.42
C SER A 20 -20.41 10.89 -14.55
N ARG A 21 -20.30 12.21 -14.77
CA ARG A 21 -21.28 13.31 -14.62
C ARG A 21 -20.51 14.64 -14.69
N SER A 22 -20.36 15.13 -15.92
CA SER A 22 -20.13 16.53 -16.29
C SER A 22 -19.05 17.31 -15.51
N GLY A 23 -17.78 17.08 -15.85
CA GLY A 23 -16.68 18.01 -15.57
C GLY A 23 -15.42 17.58 -16.30
N PHE A 24 -14.89 18.43 -17.20
CA PHE A 24 -13.55 18.21 -17.75
C PHE A 24 -12.52 18.58 -16.66
N ILE A 25 -11.97 17.58 -15.97
CA ILE A 25 -10.80 17.76 -15.10
C ILE A 25 -9.57 17.35 -15.90
N SER A 26 -8.80 18.32 -16.39
CA SER A 26 -7.46 18.05 -16.90
C SER A 26 -6.50 18.00 -15.72
N LEU A 27 -6.24 16.80 -15.18
CA LEU A 27 -5.26 16.62 -14.12
C LEU A 27 -3.86 16.58 -14.75
N PHE A 28 -3.25 17.76 -14.91
CA PHE A 28 -1.82 17.82 -15.20
C PHE A 28 -1.09 17.47 -13.92
N PHE A 29 -0.32 16.38 -13.95
CA PHE A 29 0.63 16.08 -12.90
C PHE A 29 2.03 15.93 -13.50
N LYS A 30 3.04 16.26 -12.70
CA LYS A 30 4.44 16.08 -13.07
C LYS A 30 5.13 15.24 -12.02
N ILE A 31 5.72 14.13 -12.44
CA ILE A 31 6.60 13.33 -11.58
C ILE A 31 7.92 14.11 -11.44
N LEU A 32 8.31 14.37 -10.20
CA LEU A 32 9.54 15.08 -9.85
C LEU A 32 10.68 14.08 -9.70
N MET A 33 11.30 13.68 -10.82
CA MET A 33 12.35 12.64 -10.83
C MET A 33 13.55 12.92 -9.92
N GLN A 34 13.82 14.19 -9.59
CA GLN A 34 14.85 14.55 -8.61
C GLN A 34 14.56 14.09 -7.17
N THR A 35 13.32 13.65 -6.90
CA THR A 35 12.87 13.13 -5.60
C THR A 35 12.78 11.60 -5.58
N TYR A 36 13.20 10.95 -6.66
CA TYR A 36 13.20 9.50 -6.78
C TYR A 36 14.01 8.86 -5.65
N THR A 37 13.44 7.83 -5.06
CA THR A 37 14.06 6.95 -4.08
C THR A 37 13.52 5.54 -4.27
N ASN A 38 14.26 4.52 -3.86
CA ASN A 38 13.79 3.15 -3.93
C ASN A 38 14.37 2.30 -2.80
N THR A 39 13.71 1.18 -2.57
CA THR A 39 14.24 0.02 -1.85
C THR A 39 14.19 -1.19 -2.78
N ASN A 40 14.53 -2.38 -2.29
CA ASN A 40 14.39 -3.61 -3.06
C ASN A 40 12.93 -3.98 -3.36
N ARG A 41 11.96 -3.36 -2.68
CA ARG A 41 10.52 -3.69 -2.76
C ARG A 41 9.61 -2.47 -2.90
N SER A 42 10.17 -1.26 -3.07
CA SER A 42 9.37 -0.05 -3.20
C SER A 42 10.06 1.06 -3.98
N ILE A 43 9.27 1.95 -4.57
CA ILE A 43 9.74 3.16 -5.25
C ILE A 43 8.95 4.34 -4.69
N GLY A 44 9.66 5.43 -4.36
CA GLY A 44 9.09 6.69 -3.91
C GLY A 44 9.38 7.82 -4.89
N VAL A 45 8.38 8.66 -5.19
CA VAL A 45 8.54 9.91 -5.94
C VAL A 45 7.59 10.98 -5.39
N ARG A 46 7.94 12.26 -5.55
CA ARG A 46 6.95 13.35 -5.41
C ARG A 46 6.27 13.64 -6.73
N ILE A 47 4.97 13.87 -6.66
CA ILE A 47 4.11 14.23 -7.76
C ILE A 47 3.63 15.67 -7.52
N ALA A 48 3.92 16.56 -8.46
CA ALA A 48 3.37 17.90 -8.48
C ALA A 48 2.03 17.89 -9.19
N LEU A 49 0.98 18.36 -8.53
CA LEU A 49 -0.36 18.51 -9.09
C LEU A 49 -0.49 19.87 -9.78
N GLY A 50 -1.37 19.97 -10.77
CA GLY A 50 -1.67 21.23 -11.46
C GLY A 50 -2.21 22.34 -10.55
N SER A 51 -2.67 21.98 -9.34
CA SER A 51 -3.07 22.93 -8.29
C SER A 51 -1.89 23.61 -7.58
N GLY A 52 -0.65 23.16 -7.83
CA GLY A 52 0.55 23.60 -7.11
C GLY A 52 0.87 22.77 -5.86
N HIS A 53 -0.04 21.90 -5.41
CA HIS A 53 0.23 20.96 -4.31
C HIS A 53 1.19 19.85 -4.73
N LEU A 54 1.92 19.33 -3.74
CA LEU A 54 2.77 18.16 -3.89
C LEU A 54 2.16 16.97 -3.15
N ILE A 55 2.32 15.78 -3.71
CA ILE A 55 2.07 14.51 -3.03
C ILE A 55 3.37 13.73 -3.00
N SER A 56 3.70 13.15 -1.86
CA SER A 56 4.75 12.14 -1.73
C SER A 56 4.10 10.77 -1.95
N PHE A 57 4.49 10.05 -3.01
CA PHE A 57 3.87 8.78 -3.37
C PHE A 57 4.90 7.65 -3.30
N TRP A 58 4.54 6.56 -2.64
CA TRP A 58 5.30 5.32 -2.61
C TRP A 58 4.48 4.17 -3.21
N SER A 59 5.08 3.47 -4.16
CA SER A 59 4.58 2.20 -4.70
C SER A 59 5.33 1.04 -4.06
N VAL A 60 4.63 0.04 -3.55
CA VAL A 60 5.22 -1.15 -2.91
C VAL A 60 4.89 -2.44 -3.65
N HIS A 61 5.78 -3.42 -3.52
CA HIS A 61 5.56 -4.80 -3.88
C HIS A 61 6.32 -5.68 -2.87
N LEU A 62 5.69 -6.02 -1.76
CA LEU A 62 6.34 -6.84 -0.71
C LEU A 62 6.47 -8.30 -1.17
N ASP A 63 7.06 -9.15 -0.32
CA ASP A 63 7.31 -10.53 -0.71
C ASP A 63 6.03 -11.34 -0.88
N TYR A 64 5.95 -12.06 -1.99
CA TYR A 64 4.77 -12.84 -2.38
C TYR A 64 4.97 -14.35 -2.16
N LYS A 65 6.20 -14.80 -1.87
CA LYS A 65 6.54 -16.23 -1.91
C LYS A 65 5.94 -16.99 -0.74
N SER A 66 5.71 -16.30 0.36
CA SER A 66 5.24 -16.90 1.61
C SER A 66 3.97 -16.21 2.12
N PHE A 67 2.97 -16.06 1.24
CA PHE A 67 1.69 -15.42 1.57
C PHE A 67 0.96 -16.16 2.71
N GLY A 68 0.91 -15.54 3.89
CA GLY A 68 0.40 -16.17 5.11
C GLY A 68 -1.02 -16.74 5.04
N PRO A 69 -1.97 -16.15 4.30
CA PRO A 69 -3.32 -16.72 4.16
C PRO A 69 -3.39 -18.14 3.59
N TYR A 70 -2.40 -18.56 2.79
CA TYR A 70 -2.32 -19.95 2.34
C TYR A 70 -1.99 -20.90 3.49
N ALA A 71 -1.15 -20.48 4.43
CA ALA A 71 -0.87 -21.24 5.65
C ALA A 71 -2.08 -21.24 6.58
N ALA A 72 -2.76 -20.11 6.77
CA ALA A 72 -3.94 -20.02 7.63
C ALA A 72 -5.07 -20.97 7.20
N ASN A 73 -5.26 -21.18 5.90
CA ASN A 73 -6.27 -22.10 5.35
C ASN A 73 -5.82 -23.57 5.29
N ASN A 74 -4.57 -23.88 5.67
CA ASN A 74 -4.06 -25.24 5.70
C ASN A 74 -4.42 -25.93 7.01
N LYS A 75 -5.19 -27.03 6.95
CA LYS A 75 -5.63 -27.81 8.13
C LYS A 75 -4.50 -28.46 8.93
N MET A 76 -3.29 -28.53 8.38
CA MET A 76 -2.10 -29.02 9.09
C MET A 76 -1.39 -27.95 9.91
N VAL A 77 -1.74 -26.67 9.71
CA VAL A 77 -1.20 -25.57 10.50
C VAL A 77 -1.92 -25.50 11.85
N THR A 78 -1.14 -25.47 12.92
CA THR A 78 -1.64 -25.54 14.30
C THR A 78 -1.16 -24.39 15.18
N SER A 79 -0.31 -23.49 14.66
CA SER A 79 0.17 -22.33 15.40
C SER A 79 0.30 -21.09 14.54
N LEU A 80 0.16 -19.92 15.17
CA LEU A 80 0.35 -18.62 14.53
C LEU A 80 1.77 -18.44 13.97
N ASP A 81 2.79 -18.99 14.65
CA ASP A 81 4.17 -18.94 14.18
C ASP A 81 4.35 -19.60 12.80
N GLN A 82 3.60 -20.67 12.52
CA GLN A 82 3.64 -21.33 11.20
C GLN A 82 3.01 -20.45 10.11
N ILE A 83 2.01 -19.64 10.45
CA ILE A 83 1.39 -18.67 9.53
C ILE A 83 2.34 -17.51 9.28
N LEU A 84 2.94 -16.96 10.35
CA LEU A 84 3.80 -15.79 10.30
C LEU A 84 5.23 -16.08 9.83
N THR A 85 5.62 -17.34 9.63
CA THR A 85 6.97 -17.69 9.14
C THR A 85 7.29 -17.00 7.81
N GLY A 86 6.28 -16.75 6.97
CA GLY A 86 6.43 -16.01 5.71
C GLY A 86 6.41 -14.49 5.84
N GLU A 87 5.85 -13.98 6.93
CA GLU A 87 5.68 -12.55 7.24
C GLU A 87 6.77 -12.02 8.17
N ASN A 88 7.70 -12.88 8.60
CA ASN A 88 8.84 -12.48 9.40
C ASN A 88 9.98 -13.46 9.13
N PRO A 89 10.69 -13.30 8.00
CA PRO A 89 11.80 -14.18 7.67
C PRO A 89 12.81 -14.14 8.81
N LYS A 90 12.97 -15.27 9.51
CA LYS A 90 13.97 -15.43 10.57
C LYS A 90 15.35 -15.09 9.99
N GLU A 91 16.19 -14.46 10.82
CA GLU A 91 17.56 -14.04 10.51
C GLU A 91 18.26 -14.98 9.53
N GLY A 92 18.61 -14.46 8.34
CA GLY A 92 19.31 -15.19 7.29
C GLY A 92 18.52 -15.41 5.99
N ALA A 93 17.19 -15.27 6.01
CA ALA A 93 16.40 -15.10 4.79
C ALA A 93 16.36 -13.60 4.45
N GLY A 94 17.42 -13.11 3.81
CA GLY A 94 17.56 -11.77 3.24
C GLY A 94 16.99 -10.61 4.07
N GLU A 95 17.86 -9.79 4.65
CA GLU A 95 17.55 -8.48 5.26
C GLU A 95 16.77 -7.49 4.33
N ASP A 96 16.38 -7.94 3.13
CA ASP A 96 15.71 -7.25 2.03
C ASP A 96 14.21 -7.57 1.89
N GLU A 97 13.64 -8.50 2.67
CA GLU A 97 12.28 -9.03 2.42
C GLU A 97 11.15 -8.20 3.04
N TYR A 98 11.36 -7.59 4.21
CA TYR A 98 10.47 -6.59 4.79
C TYR A 98 11.01 -5.19 4.52
N VAL A 99 10.25 -4.34 3.82
CA VAL A 99 10.58 -2.92 3.81
C VAL A 99 10.35 -2.41 5.21
N ASN A 100 11.43 -2.23 5.97
CA ASN A 100 11.37 -1.53 7.23
C ASN A 100 11.14 -0.03 6.95
N PHE A 101 9.88 0.32 6.68
CA PHE A 101 9.46 1.70 6.44
C PHE A 101 9.80 2.61 7.63
N GLU A 102 9.79 2.05 8.85
CA GLU A 102 10.19 2.76 10.08
C GLU A 102 11.68 3.15 10.04
N ALA A 103 12.55 2.27 9.53
CA ALA A 103 13.98 2.54 9.40
C ALA A 103 14.36 3.30 8.12
N ASN A 104 13.46 3.46 7.14
CA ASN A 104 13.78 4.15 5.88
C ASN A 104 13.90 5.68 6.09
N PRO A 105 15.09 6.28 5.94
CA PRO A 105 15.28 7.70 6.26
C PRO A 105 14.45 8.66 5.39
N GLN A 106 14.22 8.30 4.13
CA GLN A 106 13.44 9.13 3.21
C GLN A 106 11.94 9.06 3.51
N MET A 107 11.43 7.89 3.88
CA MET A 107 10.05 7.73 4.38
C MET A 107 9.85 8.58 5.64
N GLN A 108 10.73 8.43 6.64
CA GLN A 108 10.69 9.23 7.87
C GLN A 108 10.76 10.73 7.58
N HIS A 109 11.63 11.13 6.66
CA HIS A 109 11.71 12.52 6.23
C HIS A 109 10.40 13.02 5.60
N TRP A 110 9.76 12.23 4.72
CA TRP A 110 8.48 12.62 4.11
C TRP A 110 7.33 12.64 5.11
N LEU A 111 7.26 11.66 6.01
CA LEU A 111 6.27 11.61 7.09
C LEU A 111 6.40 12.81 8.04
N SER A 112 7.62 13.27 8.34
CA SER A 112 7.85 14.49 9.15
C SER A 112 7.30 15.78 8.52
N LYS A 113 6.92 15.73 7.23
CA LYS A 113 6.35 16.85 6.46
C LYS A 113 4.93 16.55 5.95
N SER A 114 4.31 15.47 6.43
CA SER A 114 3.04 14.94 5.92
C SER A 114 1.87 15.91 6.08
N GLU A 115 1.89 16.78 7.10
CA GLU A 115 0.90 17.85 7.28
C GLU A 115 0.86 18.85 6.11
N MET A 116 1.98 19.05 5.42
CA MET A 116 2.10 19.98 4.28
C MET A 116 2.12 19.25 2.93
N ILE A 117 2.75 18.09 2.87
CA ILE A 117 2.90 17.27 1.67
C ILE A 117 2.39 15.87 2.02
N PRO A 118 1.12 15.54 1.71
CA PRO A 118 0.54 14.25 2.02
C PRO A 118 1.39 13.10 1.50
N VAL A 119 1.50 12.03 2.29
CA VAL A 119 2.18 10.79 1.91
C VAL A 119 1.12 9.75 1.57
N ILE A 120 1.20 9.21 0.35
CA ILE A 120 0.38 8.08 -0.09
C ILE A 120 1.31 6.88 -0.26
N LEU A 121 0.95 5.78 0.40
CA LEU A 121 1.58 4.49 0.23
C LEU A 121 0.56 3.54 -0.39
N ALA A 122 0.89 2.94 -1.52
CA ALA A 122 0.01 2.03 -2.24
C ALA A 122 0.82 0.98 -2.98
N GLY A 123 0.17 -0.08 -3.45
CA GLY A 123 0.81 -1.15 -4.22
C GLY A 123 0.32 -2.52 -3.78
N ASP A 124 1.12 -3.53 -4.06
CA ASP A 124 0.84 -4.90 -3.64
C ASP A 124 1.60 -5.21 -2.35
N PHE A 125 0.88 -5.18 -1.22
CA PHE A 125 1.49 -5.48 0.07
C PHE A 125 1.76 -6.96 0.27
N ASN A 126 1.20 -7.87 -0.55
CA ASN A 126 1.28 -9.32 -0.35
C ASN A 126 1.10 -9.75 1.12
N SER A 127 0.32 -8.98 1.88
CA SER A 127 0.09 -9.16 3.31
C SER A 127 -1.31 -8.60 3.57
N PRO A 128 -2.18 -9.34 4.26
CA PRO A 128 -3.54 -8.86 4.49
C PRO A 128 -3.62 -7.71 5.49
N SER A 129 -4.82 -7.15 5.60
CA SER A 129 -5.10 -6.09 6.56
C SER A 129 -5.29 -6.67 7.97
N HIS A 130 -4.49 -6.22 8.93
CA HIS A 130 -4.58 -6.62 10.35
C HIS A 130 -5.92 -6.24 11.00
N ILE A 131 -6.59 -5.19 10.50
CA ILE A 131 -7.92 -4.78 10.97
C ILE A 131 -9.06 -5.64 10.39
N ASP A 132 -8.77 -6.48 9.40
CA ASP A 132 -9.74 -7.35 8.73
C ASP A 132 -9.65 -8.82 9.15
N TRP A 133 -8.54 -9.21 9.79
CA TRP A 133 -8.28 -10.55 10.28
C TRP A 133 -8.49 -10.62 11.79
N THR A 134 -9.74 -10.40 12.21
CA THR A 134 -10.14 -10.30 13.63
C THR A 134 -11.01 -11.49 14.06
N GLU A 135 -11.27 -11.59 15.37
CA GLU A 135 -12.20 -12.56 15.98
C GLU A 135 -13.60 -12.55 15.34
N GLU A 136 -14.09 -11.39 14.86
CA GLU A 136 -15.39 -11.27 14.20
C GLU A 136 -15.43 -12.03 12.85
N THR A 137 -14.28 -12.21 12.22
CA THR A 137 -14.13 -12.72 10.85
C THR A 137 -13.38 -14.05 10.75
N ILE A 138 -13.06 -14.70 11.88
CA ILE A 138 -12.22 -15.91 11.90
C ILE A 138 -12.78 -17.06 11.06
N ASP A 139 -14.10 -17.13 10.90
CA ASP A 139 -14.78 -18.13 10.08
C ASP A 139 -14.44 -18.00 8.59
N LYS A 140 -13.92 -16.84 8.17
CA LYS A 140 -13.42 -16.57 6.80
C LYS A 140 -11.93 -16.83 6.64
N HIS A 141 -11.20 -16.98 7.75
CA HIS A 141 -9.74 -16.92 7.81
C HIS A 141 -9.09 -18.22 8.31
N GLY A 142 -9.74 -19.36 8.05
CA GLY A 142 -9.25 -20.65 8.55
C GLY A 142 -9.32 -20.80 10.07
N ASN A 143 -10.19 -20.04 10.73
CA ASN A 143 -10.31 -19.91 12.19
C ASN A 143 -9.13 -19.21 12.86
N TRP A 144 -8.48 -18.26 12.17
CA TRP A 144 -7.40 -17.45 12.70
C TRP A 144 -7.75 -15.96 12.70
N ALA A 145 -7.52 -15.31 13.85
CA ALA A 145 -7.30 -13.88 13.91
C ALA A 145 -5.78 -13.63 13.84
N VAL A 146 -5.34 -12.74 12.96
CA VAL A 146 -3.92 -12.51 12.68
C VAL A 146 -3.65 -11.02 12.58
N GLU A 147 -2.78 -10.53 13.46
CA GLU A 147 -2.22 -9.18 13.33
C GLU A 147 -1.07 -9.22 12.31
N TRP A 148 -1.39 -8.95 11.04
CA TRP A 148 -0.42 -8.97 9.95
C TRP A 148 0.65 -7.88 10.13
N PRO A 149 1.95 -8.25 10.26
CA PRO A 149 3.00 -7.30 10.65
C PRO A 149 3.13 -6.11 9.70
N ALA A 150 3.04 -6.33 8.38
CA ALA A 150 3.22 -5.28 7.40
C ALA A 150 2.19 -4.16 7.56
N THR A 151 0.90 -4.49 7.63
CA THR A 151 -0.15 -3.48 7.77
C THR A 151 -0.21 -2.92 9.18
N LYS A 152 0.19 -3.69 10.21
CA LYS A 152 0.26 -3.18 11.59
C LYS A 152 1.36 -2.14 11.78
N ILE A 153 2.53 -2.34 11.17
CA ILE A 153 3.62 -1.36 11.18
C ILE A 153 3.14 -0.03 10.55
N LEU A 154 2.39 -0.07 9.46
CA LEU A 154 1.88 1.14 8.82
C LEU A 154 0.88 1.89 9.69
N ASP A 155 -0.01 1.17 10.37
CA ASP A 155 -0.92 1.75 11.37
C ASP A 155 -0.14 2.43 12.50
N ASN A 156 0.89 1.77 13.04
CA ASN A 156 1.78 2.35 14.07
C ASN A 156 2.53 3.59 13.58
N MET A 157 2.85 3.66 12.29
CA MET A 157 3.46 4.83 11.63
C MET A 157 2.46 5.98 11.37
N GLY A 158 1.18 5.78 11.68
CA GLY A 158 0.12 6.78 11.49
C GLY A 158 -0.49 6.79 10.08
N PHE A 159 -0.25 5.76 9.25
CA PHE A 159 -1.00 5.61 8.02
C PHE A 159 -2.45 5.22 8.31
N ILE A 160 -3.35 5.73 7.49
CA ILE A 160 -4.77 5.39 7.53
C ILE A 160 -5.07 4.45 6.39
N ASP A 161 -5.66 3.30 6.68
CA ASP A 161 -6.23 2.42 5.66
C ASP A 161 -7.41 3.14 4.98
N SER A 162 -7.17 3.65 3.77
CA SER A 162 -8.17 4.42 3.01
C SER A 162 -9.41 3.61 2.67
N PHE A 163 -9.29 2.29 2.52
CA PHE A 163 -10.43 1.42 2.26
C PHE A 163 -11.33 1.36 3.49
N ARG A 164 -10.75 1.20 4.68
CA ARG A 164 -11.50 1.18 5.95
C ARG A 164 -11.98 2.54 6.45
N ALA A 165 -11.32 3.63 6.04
CA ALA A 165 -11.86 4.97 6.23
C ALA A 165 -13.21 5.17 5.51
N VAL A 166 -13.38 4.57 4.33
CA VAL A 166 -14.64 4.64 3.54
C VAL A 166 -15.61 3.51 3.91
N HIS A 167 -15.09 2.33 4.22
CA HIS A 167 -15.84 1.11 4.55
C HIS A 167 -15.50 0.61 5.96
N PRO A 168 -15.95 1.31 7.02
CA PRO A 168 -15.53 1.04 8.40
C PRO A 168 -16.09 -0.28 8.97
N ASN A 169 -17.16 -0.82 8.39
CA ASN A 169 -17.76 -2.08 8.84
C ASN A 169 -17.16 -3.26 8.06
N ILE A 170 -16.34 -4.06 8.75
CA ILE A 170 -15.62 -5.21 8.19
C ILE A 170 -16.57 -6.29 7.65
N SER A 171 -17.69 -6.51 8.32
CA SER A 171 -18.70 -7.51 7.93
C SER A 171 -19.56 -7.09 6.75
N SER A 172 -19.76 -5.78 6.53
CA SER A 172 -20.61 -5.26 5.44
C SER A 172 -19.89 -5.21 4.11
N VAL A 173 -18.60 -4.83 4.12
CA VAL A 173 -17.75 -4.79 2.93
C VAL A 173 -16.41 -5.44 3.27
N PRO A 174 -16.21 -6.72 2.91
CA PRO A 174 -14.95 -7.41 3.12
C PRO A 174 -13.77 -6.74 2.40
N GLY A 175 -12.59 -6.75 3.04
CA GLY A 175 -11.33 -6.17 2.52
C GLY A 175 -10.20 -7.21 2.42
N TRP A 176 -10.58 -8.48 2.29
CA TRP A 176 -9.71 -9.66 2.22
C TRP A 176 -10.11 -10.58 1.06
#